data_AF-A0A7Y6E9A8-F1
#
_entry.id   AF-A0A7Y6E9A8-F1
#
_cell.length_a   1.000
_cell.length_b   1.000
_cell.length_c   1.000
_cell.angle_alpha   90.00
_cell.angle_beta   90.00
_cell.angle_gamma   90.00
#
_symmetry.space_group_name_H-M   'P 1'
#
loop_
_entity.id
_entity.type
_entity.pdbx_description
1 polymer ?
#
loop_
_entity_poly.entity_id
_entity_poly.type
_entity_poly.pdbx_seq_one_letter_code
_entity_poly.pdbx_strand_id
1 'polypeptide(L)'
;MAGERKGNGLRGRLAIYASGKGAASGLGEHAFDRALEDSKWLQARLDEALSGTAMRATKAARSALDNAGLEVRWKTVETRVEALELEMELIREYRSGLWNR
;
A
#
# COMPACT_ATOMS: atom_id res chain seq x y z
N MET A 1 -2.88 -6.34 -17.36
CA MET A 1 -4.10 -5.52 -17.52
C MET A 1 -4.97 -5.71 -16.30
N ALA A 2 -5.15 -4.68 -15.47
CA ALA A 2 -5.96 -4.79 -14.26
C ALA A 2 -7.43 -4.99 -14.65
N GLY A 3 -7.95 -6.20 -14.44
CA GLY A 3 -9.31 -6.61 -14.82
C GLY A 3 -10.43 -5.72 -14.24
N GLU A 4 -11.61 -5.85 -14.85
CA GLU A 4 -12.83 -5.11 -14.50
C GLU A 4 -13.07 -5.10 -12.98
N ARG A 5 -13.02 -3.89 -12.42
CA ARG A 5 -12.94 -3.63 -10.99
C ARG A 5 -14.34 -3.59 -10.42
N LYS A 6 -14.71 -4.57 -9.58
CA LYS A 6 -15.93 -4.50 -8.74
C LYS A 6 -15.88 -3.20 -7.94
N GLY A 7 -16.73 -2.25 -8.35
CA GLY A 7 -16.61 -0.82 -8.05
C GLY A 7 -16.64 -0.50 -6.55
N ASN A 8 -15.65 0.29 -6.11
CA ASN A 8 -15.66 1.09 -4.88
C ASN A 8 -14.62 2.23 -4.96
N GLY A 9 -14.16 2.59 -6.18
CA GLY A 9 -13.17 3.63 -6.43
C GLY A 9 -11.87 3.45 -5.62
N LEU A 10 -11.25 4.58 -5.25
CA LEU A 10 -10.05 4.63 -4.40
C LEU A 10 -10.26 3.92 -3.05
N ARG A 11 -11.43 4.10 -2.43
CA ARG A 11 -11.77 3.50 -1.14
C ARG A 11 -11.70 1.97 -1.18
N GLY A 12 -12.23 1.35 -2.23
CA GLY A 12 -12.16 -0.10 -2.41
C GLY A 12 -10.73 -0.61 -2.53
N ARG A 13 -9.87 0.14 -3.23
CA ARG A 13 -8.45 -0.21 -3.37
C ARG A 13 -7.71 -0.10 -2.04
N LEU A 14 -7.92 1.01 -1.32
CA LEU A 14 -7.33 1.22 0.00
C LEU A 14 -7.82 0.19 1.02
N ALA A 15 -9.06 -0.29 0.92
CA ALA A 15 -9.60 -1.33 1.80
C ALA A 15 -8.83 -2.66 1.70
N ILE A 16 -8.33 -3.04 0.51
CA ILE A 16 -7.51 -4.25 0.34
C ILE A 16 -6.21 -4.12 1.14
N TYR A 17 -5.51 -3.00 0.99
CA TYR A 17 -4.27 -2.72 1.73
C TYR A 17 -4.53 -2.61 3.24
N ALA A 18 -5.60 -1.91 3.63
CA ALA A 18 -6.03 -1.79 5.01
C ALA A 18 -6.35 -3.14 5.67
N SER A 19 -6.79 -4.13 4.90
CA SER A 19 -7.03 -5.49 5.40
C SER A 19 -5.77 -6.36 5.54
N GLY A 20 -4.62 -5.89 5.02
CA GLY A 20 -3.37 -6.65 4.95
C GLY A 20 -3.35 -7.74 3.87
N LYS A 21 -4.40 -7.86 3.05
CA LYS A 21 -4.49 -8.88 1.99
C LYS A 21 -3.66 -8.53 0.75
N GLY A 22 -3.22 -7.27 0.62
CA GLY A 22 -2.36 -6.81 -0.47
C GLY A 22 -0.86 -7.03 -0.22
N ALA A 23 -0.48 -7.85 0.77
CA ALA A 23 0.90 -8.02 1.22
C ALA A 23 1.90 -8.48 0.15
N ALA A 24 1.42 -9.16 -0.89
CA ALA A 24 2.24 -9.72 -1.97
C ALA A 24 1.86 -9.13 -3.33
N SER A 25 1.38 -7.87 -3.35
CA SER A 25 1.14 -7.16 -4.61
C SER A 25 1.23 -5.64 -4.48
N GLY A 26 1.94 -5.01 -5.41
CA GLY A 26 1.90 -3.56 -5.62
C GLY A 26 2.33 -2.75 -4.39
N LEU A 27 1.52 -1.75 -4.01
CA LEU A 27 1.79 -0.91 -2.84
C LEU A 27 2.04 -1.71 -1.55
N GLY A 28 1.28 -2.78 -1.33
CA GLY A 28 1.36 -3.54 -0.08
C GLY A 28 2.64 -4.35 0.04
N GLU A 29 3.07 -4.98 -1.05
CA GLU A 29 4.36 -5.68 -1.14
C GLU A 29 5.52 -4.73 -0.93
N HIS A 30 5.55 -3.63 -1.67
CA HIS A 30 6.63 -2.66 -1.54
C HIS A 30 6.71 -2.04 -0.13
N ALA A 31 5.57 -1.77 0.52
CA ALA A 31 5.57 -1.30 1.91
C ALA A 31 6.08 -2.38 2.87
N PHE A 32 5.75 -3.64 2.61
CA PHE A 32 6.20 -4.78 3.42
C PHE A 32 7.71 -5.00 3.28
N ASP A 33 8.25 -4.99 2.07
CA ASP A 33 9.69 -5.11 1.81
C ASP A 33 10.48 -4.02 2.54
N ARG A 34 10.03 -2.76 2.45
CA ARG A 34 10.63 -1.65 3.19
C ARG A 34 10.59 -1.84 4.71
N ALA A 35 9.52 -2.44 5.24
CA ALA A 35 9.43 -2.73 6.67
C ALA A 35 10.36 -3.87 7.09
N LEU A 36 10.60 -4.85 6.21
CA LEU A 36 11.59 -5.90 6.42
C LEU A 36 13.03 -5.37 6.38
N GLU A 37 13.29 -4.27 5.68
CA GLU A 37 14.58 -3.56 5.71
C GLU A 37 14.78 -2.72 6.98
N ASP A 38 13.70 -2.42 7.72
CA ASP A 38 13.75 -1.63 8.96
C ASP A 38 14.03 -2.53 10.17
N SER A 39 15.27 -2.46 10.68
CA SER A 39 15.73 -3.27 11.80
C SER A 39 14.93 -3.04 13.09
N LYS A 40 14.41 -1.82 13.33
CA LYS A 40 13.59 -1.54 14.51
C LYS A 40 12.22 -2.18 14.39
N TRP A 41 11.63 -2.11 13.20
CA TRP A 41 10.35 -2.75 12.93
C TRP A 41 10.46 -4.27 13.05
N LEU A 42 11.52 -4.87 12.49
CA LEU A 42 11.80 -6.30 12.60
C LEU A 42 12.02 -6.76 14.04
N GLN A 43 12.81 -6.01 14.81
CA GLN A 43 13.06 -6.34 16.22
C GLN A 43 11.75 -6.40 17.01
N ALA A 44 10.85 -5.43 16.82
CA ALA A 44 9.56 -5.44 17.48
C ALA A 44 8.70 -6.68 17.11
N ARG A 45 8.77 -7.18 15.87
CA ARG A 45 8.08 -8.41 15.46
C ARG A 45 8.71 -9.66 16.08
N LEU A 46 10.03 -9.68 16.22
CA LEU A 46 10.75 -10.76 16.89
C LEU A 46 10.38 -10.82 18.37
N ASP A 47 10.37 -9.68 19.05
CA ASP A 47 10.02 -9.57 20.47
C ASP A 47 8.59 -10.09 20.72
N GLU A 48 7.63 -9.71 19.88
CA GLU A 48 6.25 -10.21 19.92
C GLU A 48 6.14 -11.73 19.73
N ALA A 49 6.98 -12.30 18.88
CA ALA A 49 7.01 -13.75 18.65
C ALA A 49 7.59 -14.49 19.86
N LEU A 50 8.69 -13.96 20.42
CA LEU A 50 9.32 -14.50 21.62
C LEU A 50 8.41 -14.43 22.85
N SER A 51 7.55 -13.41 22.94
CA SER A 51 6.53 -13.30 24.01
C SER A 51 5.27 -14.14 23.77
N GLY A 52 5.24 -14.98 22.73
CA GLY A 52 4.07 -15.83 22.42
C GLY A 52 2.90 -15.09 21.79
N THR A 53 3.10 -13.86 21.32
CA THR A 53 2.08 -12.98 20.71
C THR A 53 2.32 -12.73 19.22
N ALA A 54 2.94 -13.70 18.53
CA ALA A 54 3.28 -13.60 17.12
C ALA A 54 2.08 -13.13 16.26
N MET A 55 2.29 -12.10 15.45
CA MET A 55 1.24 -11.57 14.59
C MET A 55 0.91 -12.53 13.44
N ARG A 56 -0.36 -12.54 13.04
CA ARG A 56 -0.75 -13.12 11.74
C ARG A 56 -0.10 -12.33 10.60
N ALA A 57 0.28 -13.01 9.52
CA ALA A 57 0.88 -12.39 8.34
C ALA A 57 0.09 -11.16 7.81
N THR A 58 -1.24 -11.23 7.75
CA THR A 58 -2.06 -10.09 7.31
C THR A 58 -1.99 -8.89 8.26
N LYS A 59 -1.85 -9.12 9.57
CA LYS A 59 -1.63 -8.03 10.53
C LYS A 59 -0.24 -7.42 10.37
N ALA A 60 0.79 -8.24 10.15
CA ALA A 60 2.14 -7.75 9.87
C ALA A 60 2.19 -6.93 8.56
N ALA A 61 1.51 -7.39 7.51
CA ALA A 61 1.40 -6.65 6.27
C ALA A 61 0.68 -5.30 6.45
N ARG A 62 -0.36 -5.26 7.28
CA ARG A 62 -1.03 -4.00 7.62
C ARG A 62 -0.12 -3.07 8.42
N SER A 63 0.59 -3.58 9.43
CA SER A 63 1.48 -2.75 10.26
C SER A 63 2.67 -2.21 9.48
N ALA A 64 3.10 -2.87 8.40
CA ALA A 64 4.09 -2.32 7.48
C ALA A 64 3.60 -1.06 6.73
N LEU A 65 2.32 -1.00 6.37
CA LEU A 65 1.71 0.21 5.80
C LEU A 65 1.66 1.35 6.83
N ASP A 66 1.38 1.01 8.09
CA ASP A 66 1.40 1.98 9.18
C ASP A 66 2.84 2.48 9.43
N ASN A 67 3.86 1.60 9.36
CA ASN A 67 5.28 1.95 9.44
C ASN A 67 5.73 2.86 8.29
N ALA A 68 5.20 2.61 7.09
CA ALA A 68 5.49 3.41 5.90
C ALA A 68 4.93 4.84 5.98
N GLY A 69 4.03 5.14 6.93
CA GLY A 69 3.51 6.49 7.15
C GLY A 69 2.80 7.07 5.93
N LEU A 70 2.01 6.25 5.22
CA LEU A 70 1.41 6.65 3.95
C LEU A 70 0.41 7.81 4.10
N GLU A 71 0.61 8.86 3.32
CA GLU A 71 -0.36 9.93 3.12
C GLU A 71 -1.17 9.72 1.85
N VAL A 72 -2.46 10.09 1.88
CA VAL A 72 -3.34 10.01 0.71
C VAL A 72 -3.75 11.42 0.31
N ARG A 73 -3.54 11.75 -0.96
CA ARG A 73 -4.02 12.97 -1.61
C ARG A 73 -4.90 12.60 -2.80
N TRP A 74 -5.96 13.36 -3.03
CA TRP A 74 -6.86 13.17 -4.17
C TRP A 74 -7.31 14.52 -4.73
N LYS A 75 -7.67 14.51 -6.01
CA LYS A 75 -8.28 15.64 -6.71
C LYS A 75 -9.53 15.13 -7.43
N THR A 76 -10.64 15.84 -7.27
CA THR A 76 -11.86 15.58 -8.04
C THR A 76 -11.78 16.31 -9.37
N VAL A 77 -12.22 15.65 -10.43
CA VAL A 77 -12.33 16.19 -11.79
C VAL A 77 -13.73 15.90 -12.33
N GLU A 78 -14.16 16.64 -13.34
CA GLU A 78 -15.54 16.56 -13.84
C GLU A 78 -15.71 15.42 -14.83
N THR A 79 -14.66 15.10 -15.59
CA THR A 79 -14.72 14.10 -16.66
C THR A 79 -13.73 12.97 -16.49
N ARG A 80 -14.04 11.84 -17.14
CA ARG A 80 -13.13 10.69 -17.22
C ARG A 80 -11.85 11.01 -17.99
N VAL A 81 -11.92 11.92 -18.97
CA VAL A 81 -10.76 12.32 -19.79
C VAL A 81 -9.76 13.08 -18.92
N GLU A 82 -10.23 14.09 -18.17
CA GLU A 82 -9.40 14.83 -17.21
C GLU A 82 -8.77 13.91 -16.16
N ALA A 83 -9.51 12.89 -15.69
CA ALA A 83 -8.98 11.93 -14.72
C ALA A 83 -7.80 11.13 -15.28
N LEU A 84 -7.88 10.74 -16.56
CA LEU A 84 -6.83 9.99 -17.24
C LEU A 84 -5.61 10.89 -17.52
N GLU A 85 -5.83 12.13 -17.96
CA GLU A 85 -4.77 13.12 -18.18
C GLU A 85 -4.00 13.39 -16.88
N LEU A 86 -4.71 13.63 -15.78
CA LEU A 86 -4.11 13.81 -14.46
C LEU A 86 -3.32 12.58 -14.01
N GLU A 87 -3.84 11.37 -14.22
CA GLU A 87 -3.11 10.13 -13.88
C GLU A 87 -1.81 10.01 -14.68
N MET A 88 -1.84 10.33 -15.99
CA MET A 88 -0.67 10.29 -16.85
C MET A 88 0.38 11.33 -16.45
N GLU A 89 -0.03 12.55 -16.11
CA GLU A 89 0.86 13.61 -15.62
C GLU A 89 1.57 13.19 -14.32
N LEU A 90 0.81 12.69 -13.35
CA LEU A 90 1.37 12.22 -12.07
C LEU A 90 2.34 11.04 -12.26
N ILE A 91 2.00 10.05 -13.10
CA ILE A 91 2.90 8.93 -13.38
C ILE A 91 4.19 9.43 -14.04
N ARG A 92 4.09 10.41 -14.95
CA ARG A 92 5.25 10.97 -15.64
C ARG A 92 6.17 11.73 -14.68
N GLU A 93 5.59 12.55 -13.81
CA GLU A 93 6.33 13.37 -12.83
C GLU A 93 7.01 12.50 -11.76
N TYR A 94 6.30 11.51 -11.21
CA TYR A 94 6.76 10.73 -10.06
C TYR A 94 7.33 9.35 -10.42
N ARG A 95 7.59 9.08 -11.72
CA ARG A 95 7.93 7.75 -12.24
C ARG A 95 9.03 7.01 -11.46
N SER A 96 10.08 7.72 -11.05
CA SER A 96 11.22 7.14 -10.33
C SER A 96 10.90 6.70 -8.91
N GLY A 97 9.86 7.27 -8.29
CA GLY A 97 9.45 7.03 -6.92
C GLY A 97 8.18 6.20 -6.76
N LEU A 98 7.59 5.68 -7.84
CA LEU A 98 6.36 4.88 -7.76
C LEU A 98 6.62 3.51 -7.12
N TRP A 99 5.88 3.23 -6.04
CA TRP A 99 5.93 1.95 -5.33
C TRP A 99 5.10 0.86 -6.03
N ASN A 100 4.02 1.26 -6.71
CA ASN A 100 3.15 0.35 -7.43
C ASN A 100 3.49 0.44 -8.92
N ARG A 101 4.19 -0.57 -9.45
CA ARG A 101 4.65 -0.65 -10.84
C ARG A 101 3.75 -1.54 -11.69
#